data_AF-A0A9E1RDQ0-F1
#
_entry.id   AF-A0A9E1RDQ0-F1
#
_cell.length_a   1.000
_cell.length_b   1.000
_cell.length_c   1.000
_cell.angle_alpha   90.00
_cell.angle_beta   90.00
_cell.angle_gamma   90.00
#
_symmetry.space_group_name_H-M   'P 1'
#
loop_
_entity.id
_entity.type
_entity.pdbx_description
1 polymer ?
#
loop_
_entity_poly.entity_id
_entity_poly.type
_entity_poly.pdbx_seq_one_letter_code
_entity_poly.pdbx_strand_id
1 'polypeptide(L)' 'NLNTYTILTTEANEKLTPIHARMPVILRSEQYGIWLASDSTLDTVRGLLTPFPSKEFDFHPVSKEVNSPKNNRPEFLQSL' A
#
# COMPACT_ATOMS: atom_id res chain seq x y z
N ASN A 1 18.81 -12.59 16.78
CA ASN A 1 18.36 -12.52 15.37
C ASN A 1 17.55 -11.28 15.14
N LEU A 2 17.93 -10.48 14.14
CA LEU A 2 17.16 -9.32 13.68
C LEU A 2 16.24 -9.78 12.54
N ASN A 3 14.94 -9.55 12.69
CA ASN A 3 13.97 -9.79 11.62
C ASN A 3 13.63 -8.45 10.97
N THR A 4 13.79 -8.37 9.66
CA THR A 4 13.44 -7.19 8.86
C THR A 4 12.45 -7.59 7.77
N TYR A 5 11.68 -6.62 7.29
CA TYR A 5 10.73 -6.82 6.19
C TYR A 5 10.82 -5.66 5.20
N THR A 6 10.18 -5.83 4.04
CA THR A 6 10.02 -4.79 3.02
C THR A 6 8.57 -4.76 2.54
N ILE A 7 8.15 -3.61 2.01
CA ILE A 7 6.83 -3.45 1.39
C ILE A 7 6.97 -3.70 -0.11
N LEU A 8 6.17 -4.61 -0.63
CA LEU A 8 6.06 -4.81 -2.08
C LEU A 8 5.27 -3.66 -2.71
N THR A 9 5.73 -3.25 -3.90
CA THR A 9 5.10 -2.19 -4.68
C THR A 9 4.78 -2.69 -6.08
N THR A 10 3.76 -2.11 -6.69
CA THR A 10 3.34 -2.32 -8.07
C THR A 10 3.19 -0.97 -8.78
N GLU A 11 2.82 -0.99 -10.06
CA GLU A 11 2.48 0.21 -10.82
C GLU A 11 1.27 0.93 -10.19
N ALA A 12 1.25 2.26 -10.24
CA ALA A 12 0.11 3.02 -9.75
C ALA A 12 -1.12 2.79 -10.64
N ASN A 13 -2.30 2.78 -10.03
CA ASN A 13 -3.56 2.85 -10.77
C ASN A 13 -3.79 4.25 -11.36
N GLU A 14 -4.76 4.37 -12.28
CA GLU A 14 -5.09 5.62 -12.99
C GLU A 14 -5.31 6.83 -12.07
N LYS A 15 -5.89 6.61 -10.88
CA LYS A 15 -6.18 7.67 -9.91
C LYS A 15 -4.91 8.16 -9.21
N LEU A 16 -3.96 7.27 -8.90
CA LEU A 16 -2.71 7.58 -8.21
C LEU A 16 -1.57 8.02 -9.14
N THR A 17 -1.60 7.65 -10.42
CA THR A 17 -0.54 7.98 -11.40
C THR A 17 -0.16 9.47 -11.42
N PRO A 18 -1.10 10.44 -11.32
CA PRO A 18 -0.75 11.87 -11.25
C PRO A 18 0.04 12.28 -10.00
N ILE A 19 0.00 11.49 -8.92
CA ILE A 19 0.75 11.73 -7.68
C ILE A 19 2.10 11.04 -7.73
N HIS A 20 2.13 9.75 -8.13
CA HIS A 20 3.33 8.94 -8.17
C HIS A 20 3.17 7.72 -9.09
N ALA A 21 4.26 7.26 -9.71
CA ALA A 21 4.24 6.14 -10.68
C ALA A 21 4.08 4.74 -10.04
N ARG A 22 4.19 4.63 -8.72
CA ARG A 22 4.09 3.35 -7.98
C ARG A 22 3.13 3.47 -6.81
N MET A 23 2.55 2.33 -6.44
CA MET A 23 1.74 2.16 -5.23
C MET A 23 2.15 0.89 -4.47
N PRO A 24 1.86 0.75 -3.17
CA PRO A 24 2.03 -0.53 -2.47
C PRO A 24 1.09 -1.59 -3.06
N VAL A 25 1.50 -2.86 -2.98
CA VAL A 25 0.56 -3.98 -3.19
C VAL A 25 -0.40 -4.01 -2.00
N ILE A 26 -1.69 -3.84 -2.27
CA ILE A 26 -2.75 -3.84 -1.25
C ILE A 26 -3.56 -5.11 -1.42
N LEU A 27 -3.61 -5.93 -0.38
CA LEU A 27 -4.37 -7.17 -0.35
C LEU A 27 -5.77 -6.93 0.23
N ARG A 28 -6.77 -7.64 -0.30
CA ARG A 28 -8.09 -7.74 0.33
C ARG A 28 -8.05 -8.77 1.46
N SER A 29 -8.97 -8.63 2.40
CA SER A 29 -9.12 -9.56 3.54
C SER A 29 -9.19 -11.02 3.12
N GLU A 30 -9.86 -11.32 2.02
CA GLU A 30 -10.05 -12.68 1.50
C GLU A 30 -8.73 -13.27 0.97
N GLN A 31 -7.74 -12.44 0.66
CA GLN A 31 -6.43 -12.86 0.13
C GLN A 31 -5.41 -13.13 1.24
N TYR A 32 -5.68 -12.75 2.49
CA TYR A 32 -4.72 -12.91 3.59
C TYR A 32 -4.37 -14.37 3.86
N GLY A 33 -5.34 -15.29 3.71
CA GLY A 33 -5.11 -16.72 3.84
C GLY A 33 -4.04 -17.23 2.86
N ILE A 34 -4.15 -16.82 1.59
CA ILE A 34 -3.16 -17.16 0.55
C ILE A 34 -1.80 -16.50 0.86
N TRP A 35 -1.79 -15.25 1.31
CA TRP A 35 -0.55 -14.52 1.58
C TRP A 35 0.24 -15.07 2.77
N LEU A 36 -0.44 -15.48 3.84
CA LEU A 36 0.18 -15.91 5.10
C LEU A 36 0.40 -17.42 5.18
N ALA A 37 -0.20 -18.22 4.30
CA ALA A 37 -0.09 -19.66 4.31
C ALA A 37 1.31 -20.13 3.86
N SER A 38 1.92 -21.02 4.65
CA SER A 38 3.27 -21.53 4.38
C SER A 38 3.35 -22.49 3.18
N ASP A 39 2.21 -22.98 2.69
CA ASP A 39 2.08 -23.92 1.57
C ASP A 39 1.60 -23.25 0.27
N SER A 40 1.38 -21.94 0.26
CA SER A 40 1.02 -21.22 -0.96
C SER A 40 2.16 -21.22 -1.96
N THR A 41 1.83 -21.53 -3.23
CA THR A 41 2.83 -21.51 -4.29
C THR A 41 3.22 -20.08 -4.66
N LEU A 42 4.44 -19.89 -5.14
CA LEU A 42 4.92 -18.59 -5.60
C LEU A 42 4.04 -18.01 -6.71
N ASP A 43 3.52 -18.84 -7.61
CA ASP A 43 2.67 -18.38 -8.71
C ASP A 43 1.29 -17.93 -8.21
N THR A 44 0.74 -18.62 -7.20
CA THR A 44 -0.49 -18.18 -6.51
C THR A 44 -0.27 -16.81 -5.86
N VAL A 45 0.84 -16.62 -5.13
CA VAL A 45 1.15 -15.35 -4.45
C VAL A 45 1.42 -14.23 -5.45
N ARG A 46 2.12 -14.51 -6.57
CA ARG A 46 2.35 -13.53 -7.65
C ARG A 46 1.05 -13.00 -8.24
N GLY A 47 0.02 -13.84 -8.34
CA GLY A 47 -1.31 -13.44 -8.79
C GLY A 47 -1.98 -12.36 -7.91
N LEU A 48 -1.50 -12.16 -6.68
CA LEU A 48 -1.99 -11.11 -5.78
C LEU A 48 -1.32 -9.74 -6.00
N LEU A 49 -0.19 -9.69 -6.73
CA LEU A 49 0.67 -8.50 -6.83
C LEU A 49 0.20 -7.50 -7.89
N THR A 50 -1.08 -7.18 -7.91
CA THR A 50 -1.72 -6.30 -8.90
C THR A 50 -2.04 -4.91 -8.32
N PRO A 51 -2.14 -3.86 -9.15
CA PRO A 51 -2.60 -2.54 -8.70
C PRO A 51 -3.99 -2.62 -8.06
N PHE A 52 -4.20 -1.89 -6.97
CA PHE A 52 -5.51 -1.86 -6.30
C PHE A 52 -6.52 -1.06 -7.17
N PRO A 53 -7.80 -1.45 -7.23
CA PRO A 53 -8.78 -0.79 -8.09
C PRO A 53 -8.92 0.72 -7.82
N SER A 54 -8.84 1.53 -8.88
CA SER A 54 -8.87 3.00 -8.78
C SER A 54 -10.15 3.55 -8.14
N LYS A 55 -11.29 2.89 -8.37
CA LYS A 55 -12.61 3.28 -7.84
C LYS A 55 -12.73 3.11 -6.32
N GLU A 56 -11.92 2.25 -5.74
CA GLU A 56 -11.90 1.97 -4.30
C GLU A 56 -10.77 2.72 -3.59
N PHE A 57 -10.11 3.63 -4.30
CA PHE A 57 -9.04 4.46 -3.77
C PHE A 57 -9.50 5.91 -3.70
N ASP A 58 -9.14 6.60 -2.62
CA ASP A 58 -9.30 8.05 -2.53
C ASP A 58 -8.09 8.70 -1.87
N PHE A 59 -7.89 9.99 -2.12
CA PHE A 59 -6.80 10.76 -1.54
C PHE A 59 -7.18 12.23 -1.43
N HIS A 60 -6.44 12.93 -0.58
CA HIS A 60 -6.55 14.36 -0.35
C HIS A 60 -5.18 14.93 0.04
N PRO A 61 -4.91 16.21 -0.24
CA PRO A 61 -3.70 16.84 0.23
C PRO A 61 -3.73 16.99 1.76
N VAL A 62 -2.57 16.79 2.38
CA VAL A 62 -2.36 16.93 3.83
C VAL A 62 -1.24 17.93 4.13
N SER A 63 -1.09 18.34 5.38
CA SER A 63 -0.02 19.26 5.79
C SER A 63 1.37 18.70 5.49
N LYS A 64 2.26 19.57 4.98
CA LYS A 64 3.68 19.23 4.75
C LYS A 64 4.44 18.90 6.02
N GLU A 65 3.88 19.18 7.19
CA GLU A 65 4.48 18.79 8.48
C GLU A 65 4.64 17.27 8.63
N VAL A 66 3.82 16.47 7.93
CA VAL A 66 3.92 15.00 7.91
C VAL A 66 5.27 14.49 7.36
N ASN A 67 6.00 15.32 6.60
CA ASN A 67 7.29 14.97 6.03
C ASN A 67 8.39 14.77 7.09
N SER A 68 8.20 15.27 8.31
CA SER A 68 9.13 15.07 9.42
C SER A 68 8.72 13.87 10.26
N PRO A 69 9.55 12.81 10.40
CA PRO A 69 9.21 11.63 11.20
C PRO A 69 9.09 11.92 12.71
N LYS A 70 9.50 13.11 13.17
CA LYS A 70 9.30 13.55 14.56
C LYS A 70 7.85 13.91 14.85
N ASN A 71 7.04 14.11 13.82
CA ASN A 71 5.66 14.54 13.90
C ASN A 71 4.75 13.31 13.83
N ASN A 72 4.12 12.94 14.95
CA ASN A 72 3.22 11.80 15.04
C ASN A 72 1.91 12.20 15.72
N ARG A 73 1.01 12.79 14.95
CA ARG A 73 -0.28 13.31 15.44
C ARG A 73 -1.38 13.07 14.39
N PRO A 74 -2.62 12.80 14.82
CA PRO A 74 -3.71 12.41 13.92
C PRO A 74 -4.12 13.52 12.93
N GLU A 75 -3.88 14.79 13.24
CA GLU A 75 -4.19 15.91 12.34
C GLU A 75 -3.48 15.82 10.98
N PHE A 76 -2.36 15.10 10.88
CA PHE A 76 -1.65 14.93 9.62
C PHE A 76 -2.36 14.02 8.61
N LEU A 77 -3.43 13.35 9.01
CA LEU A 77 -4.31 12.59 8.12
C LEU A 77 -5.55 13.38 7.69
N GLN A 78 -5.73 14.60 8.19
CA GLN A 78 -6.87 15.45 7.83
C GLN A 78 -6.59 16.18 6.52
N SER A 79 -7.65 16.44 5.75
CA SER A 79 -7.56 17.29 4.56
C SER A 79 -7.06 18.67 4.95
N LEU A 80 -6.21 19.25 4.11
CA LEU A 80 -6.03 20.71 4.08
C LEU A 80 -7.34 21.43 3.79
#